data_AF-M1BHD1-F1
#
_entry.id   AF-M1BHD1-F1
#
_cell.length_a   1.000
_cell.length_b   1.000
_cell.length_c   1.000
_cell.angle_alpha   90.00
_cell.angle_beta   90.00
_cell.angle_gamma   90.00
#
_symmetry.space_group_name_H-M   'P 1'
#
loop_
_entity.id
_entity.type
_entity.pdbx_description
1 polymer ?
#
loop_
_entity_poly.entity_id
_entity_poly.type
_entity_poly.pdbx_seq_one_letter_code
_entity_poly.pdbx_strand_id
1 'polypeptide(L)'
;MEELEEALSDKGLTVSSVPEKGRCLFTTRDFFPGEVIISEDPYVSVPNKSAKCEWCFTSNNLKRCSACQVVCYCGNTCQKLDWKLHRVECQALSKVDKERVKSITPSIRLMVKLYLRRKLQDEKVIPITVMDNYNLVESLVSHMTDIDEKQLVLYAQMANLVSLILQWPEINVKEIAENFSKV
;
A
#
# COMPACT_ATOMS: atom_id res chain seq x y z
N MET A 1 10.91 -9.20 15.15
CA MET A 1 9.83 -8.97 16.13
C MET A 1 10.34 -8.20 17.32
N GLU A 2 11.49 -8.58 17.89
CA GLU A 2 12.11 -7.86 19.02
C GLU A 2 12.29 -6.34 18.79
N GLU A 3 12.87 -5.94 17.64
CA GLU A 3 13.02 -4.50 17.31
C GLU A 3 11.67 -3.76 17.19
N LEU A 4 10.61 -4.44 16.72
CA LEU A 4 9.27 -3.86 16.62
C LEU A 4 8.65 -3.67 18.01
N GLU A 5 8.86 -4.64 18.90
CA GLU A 5 8.42 -4.55 20.29
C GLU A 5 9.13 -3.41 21.02
N GLU A 6 10.43 -3.22 20.78
CA GLU A 6 11.19 -2.08 21.30
C GLU A 6 10.65 -0.74 20.79
N ALA A 7 10.46 -0.60 19.47
CA ALA A 7 9.92 0.62 18.87
C ALA A 7 8.49 0.96 19.35
N LEU A 8 7.69 -0.05 19.70
CA LEU A 8 6.37 0.14 20.31
C LEU A 8 6.48 0.48 21.80
N SER A 9 7.39 -0.16 22.53
CA SER A 9 7.64 0.11 23.94
C SER A 9 8.05 1.57 24.16
N ASP A 10 8.88 2.12 23.27
CA ASP A 10 9.26 3.55 23.28
C ASP A 10 8.07 4.49 23.12
N LYS A 11 6.99 4.02 22.47
CA LYS A 11 5.73 4.76 22.32
C LYS A 11 4.75 4.50 23.48
N GLY A 12 5.13 3.69 24.47
CA GLY A 12 4.25 3.27 25.56
C GLY A 12 3.21 2.25 25.11
N LEU A 13 3.59 1.37 24.17
CA LEU A 13 2.72 0.38 23.55
C LEU A 13 3.33 -1.02 23.62
N THR A 14 2.47 -2.03 23.61
CA THR A 14 2.87 -3.44 23.52
C THR A 14 1.85 -4.24 22.70
N VAL A 15 2.28 -5.35 22.10
CA VAL A 15 1.41 -6.26 21.36
C VAL A 15 1.10 -7.47 22.22
N SER A 16 -0.16 -7.89 22.23
CA SER A 16 -0.57 -9.12 22.92
C SER A 16 -1.74 -9.78 22.21
N SER A 17 -1.84 -11.11 22.32
CA SER A 17 -2.91 -11.88 21.70
C SER A 17 -4.07 -12.06 22.68
N VAL A 18 -5.28 -11.75 22.23
CA VAL A 18 -6.51 -11.90 23.00
C VAL A 18 -7.35 -13.01 22.36
N PRO A 19 -7.93 -13.95 23.15
CA PRO A 19 -8.86 -14.94 22.62
C PRO A 19 -9.95 -14.28 21.77
N GLU A 20 -10.29 -14.90 20.65
CA GLU A 20 -11.29 -14.43 19.65
C GLU A 20 -10.96 -13.13 18.90
N LYS A 21 -10.06 -12.27 19.41
CA LYS A 21 -9.68 -11.00 18.77
C LYS A 21 -8.32 -11.04 18.07
N GLY A 22 -7.50 -12.07 18.32
CA GLY A 22 -6.17 -12.18 17.73
C GLY A 22 -5.20 -11.15 18.31
N ARG A 23 -4.28 -10.64 17.49
CA ARG A 23 -3.27 -9.65 17.90
C ARG A 23 -3.92 -8.29 18.19
N CYS A 24 -3.63 -7.74 19.35
CA CYS A 24 -4.13 -6.47 19.83
C CYS A 24 -2.96 -5.58 20.28
N LEU A 25 -3.16 -4.26 20.21
CA LEU A 25 -2.24 -3.25 20.72
C LEU A 25 -2.74 -2.77 22.08
N PHE A 26 -1.86 -2.76 23.08
CA PHE A 26 -2.13 -2.33 24.44
C PHE A 26 -1.23 -1.16 24.82
N THR A 27 -1.70 -0.32 25.74
CA THR A 27 -0.89 0.76 26.32
C THR A 27 -0.11 0.23 27.54
N THR A 28 1.14 0.66 27.70
CA THR A 28 1.98 0.36 28.88
C THR A 28 2.08 1.54 29.85
N ARG A 29 1.40 2.64 29.52
CA ARG A 29 1.27 3.86 30.34
C ARG A 29 -0.10 4.51 30.13
N ASP A 30 -0.40 5.50 30.96
CA ASP A 30 -1.57 6.35 30.77
C ASP A 30 -1.34 7.38 29.65
N PHE A 31 -2.42 7.74 28.96
CA PHE A 31 -2.49 8.80 27.95
C PHE A 31 -3.56 9.81 28.34
N PHE A 32 -3.33 11.10 28.05
CA PHE A 32 -4.29 12.17 28.34
C PHE A 32 -5.21 12.45 27.15
N PRO A 33 -6.42 12.99 27.37
CA PRO A 33 -7.30 13.42 26.29
C PRO A 33 -6.59 14.39 25.32
N GLY A 34 -6.55 14.04 24.03
CA GLY A 34 -5.89 14.81 22.97
C GLY A 34 -4.43 14.42 22.70
N GLU A 35 -3.84 13.53 23.49
CA GLU A 35 -2.49 13.01 23.26
C GLU A 35 -2.46 12.06 22.04
N VAL A 36 -1.43 12.20 21.20
CA VAL A 36 -1.20 11.31 20.06
C VAL A 36 -0.54 10.02 20.55
N ILE A 37 -1.27 8.91 20.45
CA ILE A 37 -0.75 7.58 20.82
C ILE A 37 0.25 7.08 19.78
N ILE A 38 -0.12 7.16 18.50
CA ILE A 38 0.71 6.71 17.38
C ILE A 38 0.41 7.56 16.14
N SER A 39 1.45 7.83 15.35
CA SER A 39 1.37 8.47 14.04
C SER A 39 2.38 7.78 13.14
N GLU A 40 1.92 7.31 11.98
CA GLU A 40 2.72 6.55 11.02
C GLU A 40 2.38 7.03 9.60
N ASP A 41 3.38 7.04 8.73
CA ASP A 41 3.17 7.23 7.30
C ASP A 41 2.63 5.93 6.67
N PRO A 42 1.76 6.02 5.65
CA PRO A 42 1.25 4.81 5.00
C PRO A 42 2.37 4.08 4.24
N TYR A 43 2.43 2.75 4.39
CA TYR A 43 3.35 1.93 3.58
C TYR A 43 3.09 2.17 2.08
N VAL A 44 1.83 2.07 1.65
CA VAL A 44 1.40 2.51 0.32
C VAL A 44 0.04 3.19 0.41
N SER A 45 -0.19 4.14 -0.50
CA SER A 45 -1.46 4.86 -0.58
C SER A 45 -1.80 5.22 -2.01
N VAL A 46 -3.09 5.22 -2.33
CA VAL A 46 -3.63 5.67 -3.61
C VAL A 46 -4.86 6.53 -3.33
N PRO A 47 -4.95 7.76 -3.88
CA PRO A 47 -6.17 8.55 -3.75
C PRO A 47 -7.37 7.84 -4.37
N ASN A 48 -8.55 8.03 -3.78
CA ASN A 48 -9.80 7.50 -4.33
C ASN A 48 -10.15 8.16 -5.69
N LYS A 49 -11.30 7.79 -6.27
CA LYS A 49 -11.73 8.24 -7.62
C LYS A 49 -11.85 9.77 -7.81
N SER A 50 -11.77 10.57 -6.76
CA SER A 50 -11.75 12.04 -6.89
C SER A 50 -10.35 12.52 -7.30
N ALA A 51 -10.27 13.51 -8.19
CA ALA A 51 -8.99 14.09 -8.56
C ALA A 51 -8.32 14.68 -7.32
N LYS A 52 -7.21 14.06 -6.88
CA LYS A 52 -6.39 14.44 -5.73
C LYS A 52 -4.92 14.32 -6.07
N CYS A 53 -4.08 15.04 -5.32
CA CYS A 53 -2.63 14.90 -5.39
C CYS A 53 -2.23 13.51 -4.90
N GLU A 54 -1.43 12.80 -5.69
CA GLU A 54 -0.94 11.45 -5.41
C GLU A 54 -0.10 11.36 -4.13
N TRP A 55 0.53 12.47 -3.73
CA TRP A 55 1.39 12.55 -2.55
C TRP A 55 0.67 13.09 -1.31
N CYS A 56 0.07 14.29 -1.40
CA CYS A 56 -0.48 14.99 -0.24
C CYS A 56 -2.01 15.03 -0.17
N PHE A 57 -2.70 14.35 -1.10
CA PHE A 57 -4.16 14.18 -1.09
C PHE A 57 -5.00 15.47 -1.21
N THR A 58 -4.37 16.63 -1.39
CA THR A 58 -5.09 17.89 -1.68
C THR A 58 -5.83 17.81 -3.02
N SER A 59 -6.95 18.52 -3.14
CA SER A 59 -7.73 18.62 -4.37
C SER A 59 -7.38 19.86 -5.21
N ASN A 60 -6.43 20.69 -4.75
CA ASN A 60 -6.13 21.98 -5.36
C ASN A 60 -4.98 21.89 -6.39
N ASN A 61 -5.08 22.71 -7.45
CA ASN A 61 -4.02 22.95 -8.45
C ASN A 61 -3.43 21.67 -9.08
N LEU A 62 -4.29 20.70 -9.40
CA LEU A 62 -3.88 19.39 -9.87
C LEU A 62 -3.45 19.39 -11.33
N LYS A 63 -2.29 18.79 -11.59
CA LYS A 63 -1.73 18.55 -12.92
C LYS A 63 -1.45 17.07 -13.10
N ARG A 64 -1.92 16.50 -14.22
CA ARG A 64 -1.65 15.10 -14.55
C ARG A 64 -0.17 14.91 -14.87
N CYS A 65 0.37 13.75 -14.47
CA CYS A 65 1.67 13.31 -14.96
C CYS A 65 1.62 13.18 -16.49
N SER A 66 2.52 13.87 -17.19
CA SER A 66 2.51 13.94 -18.65
C SER A 66 2.75 12.58 -19.33
N ALA A 67 3.51 11.71 -18.67
CA ALA A 67 3.90 10.41 -19.22
C ALA A 67 2.80 9.35 -19.07
N CYS A 68 2.34 9.05 -17.86
CA CYS A 68 1.32 8.01 -17.67
C CYS A 68 -0.12 8.51 -17.81
N GLN A 69 -0.39 9.80 -17.61
CA GLN A 69 -1.73 10.40 -17.59
C GLN A 69 -2.71 9.81 -16.57
N VAL A 70 -2.23 8.99 -15.62
CA VAL A 70 -3.04 8.33 -14.58
C VAL A 70 -3.06 9.12 -13.27
N VAL A 71 -1.89 9.61 -12.82
CA VAL A 71 -1.76 10.28 -11.51
C VAL A 71 -1.77 11.79 -11.65
N CYS A 72 -2.15 12.50 -10.58
CA CYS A 72 -2.16 13.95 -10.51
C CYS A 72 -1.28 14.44 -9.35
N TYR A 73 -0.65 15.61 -9.52
CA TYR A 73 0.09 16.30 -8.45
C TYR A 73 -0.36 17.75 -8.35
N CYS A 74 -0.38 18.30 -7.13
CA CYS A 74 -0.64 19.74 -6.93
C CYS A 74 0.54 20.63 -7.35
N GLY A 75 1.71 20.03 -7.62
CA GLY A 75 2.92 20.74 -8.05
C GLY A 75 4.15 19.84 -8.11
N ASN A 76 5.26 20.41 -8.59
CA ASN A 76 6.53 19.72 -8.79
C ASN A 76 7.12 19.12 -7.50
N THR A 77 6.88 19.76 -6.35
CA THR A 77 7.37 19.26 -5.05
C THR A 77 6.79 17.89 -4.72
N CYS A 78 5.47 17.74 -4.78
CA CYS A 78 4.80 16.45 -4.54
C CYS A 78 5.22 15.39 -5.56
N GLN A 79 5.36 15.77 -6.84
CA GLN A 79 5.84 14.87 -7.88
C GLN A 79 7.26 14.35 -7.59
N LYS A 80 8.17 15.22 -7.12
CA LYS A 80 9.56 14.84 -6.77
C LYS A 80 9.63 13.93 -5.55
N LEU A 81 8.80 14.19 -4.52
CA LEU A 81 8.75 13.36 -3.31
C LEU A 81 8.27 11.93 -3.62
N ASP A 82 7.26 11.80 -4.48
CA ASP A 82 6.73 10.50 -4.92
C ASP A 82 7.62 9.79 -5.97
N TRP A 83 8.58 10.51 -6.58
CA TRP A 83 9.25 10.07 -7.81
C TRP A 83 9.96 8.72 -7.71
N LYS A 84 10.54 8.37 -6.56
CA LYS A 84 11.23 7.07 -6.39
C LYS A 84 10.31 5.90 -6.71
N LEU A 85 9.07 5.94 -6.21
CA LEU A 85 8.06 4.92 -6.46
C LEU A 85 7.31 5.21 -7.76
N HIS A 86 6.88 6.45 -7.98
CA HIS A 86 6.11 6.80 -9.16
C HIS A 86 6.89 6.56 -10.46
N ARG A 87 8.21 6.71 -10.51
CA ARG A 87 8.98 6.46 -11.74
C ARG A 87 8.74 5.04 -12.28
N VAL A 88 8.79 4.02 -11.42
CA VAL A 88 8.58 2.63 -11.83
C VAL A 88 7.10 2.35 -12.10
N GLU A 89 6.20 2.95 -11.31
CA GLU A 89 4.75 2.86 -11.55
C GLU A 89 4.37 3.52 -12.89
N CYS A 90 4.92 4.69 -13.18
CA CYS A 90 4.69 5.47 -14.38
C CYS A 90 5.06 4.68 -15.62
N GLN A 91 6.21 4.00 -15.60
CA GLN A 91 6.66 3.13 -16.68
C GLN A 91 5.74 1.92 -16.90
N ALA A 92 5.23 1.32 -15.82
CA ALA A 92 4.28 0.22 -15.91
C ALA A 92 2.95 0.72 -16.51
N LEU A 93 2.39 1.81 -15.96
CA LEU A 93 1.12 2.38 -16.38
C LEU A 93 1.16 2.95 -17.80
N SER A 94 2.27 3.54 -18.24
CA SER A 94 2.38 4.12 -19.59
C SER A 94 2.33 3.07 -20.71
N LYS A 95 2.59 1.79 -20.38
CA LYS A 95 2.52 0.66 -21.31
C LYS A 95 1.13 0.04 -21.39
N VAL A 96 0.23 0.41 -20.47
CA VAL A 96 -1.13 -0.10 -20.47
C VAL A 96 -1.95 0.63 -21.54
N ASP A 97 -2.69 -0.14 -22.33
CA ASP A 97 -3.62 0.43 -23.33
C ASP A 97 -4.63 1.40 -22.68
N LYS A 98 -4.94 2.50 -23.38
CA LYS A 98 -5.78 3.59 -22.85
C LYS A 98 -7.18 3.13 -22.45
N GLU A 99 -7.76 2.16 -23.14
CA GLU A 99 -9.06 1.61 -22.77
C GLU A 99 -8.97 0.77 -21.51
N ARG A 100 -7.88 0.01 -21.34
CA ARG A 100 -7.61 -0.78 -20.13
C ARG A 100 -7.31 0.07 -18.91
N VAL A 101 -6.75 1.27 -19.07
CA VAL A 101 -6.54 2.22 -17.96
C VAL A 101 -7.86 2.53 -17.23
N LYS A 102 -9.01 2.53 -17.93
CA LYS A 102 -10.33 2.76 -17.31
C LYS A 102 -10.74 1.66 -16.33
N SER A 103 -10.23 0.45 -16.50
CA SER A 103 -10.46 -0.70 -15.62
C SER A 103 -9.53 -0.72 -14.40
N ILE A 104 -8.53 0.16 -14.36
CA ILE A 104 -7.61 0.26 -13.23
C ILE A 104 -8.29 1.00 -12.08
N THR A 105 -8.75 0.25 -11.09
CA THR A 105 -9.35 0.78 -9.86
C THR A 105 -8.28 1.23 -8.86
N PRO A 106 -8.63 2.08 -7.87
CA PRO A 106 -7.72 2.42 -6.78
C PRO A 106 -7.16 1.18 -6.05
N SER A 107 -7.97 0.13 -5.84
CA SER A 107 -7.52 -1.12 -5.23
C SER A 107 -6.47 -1.85 -6.07
N ILE A 108 -6.65 -1.89 -7.40
CA ILE A 108 -5.65 -2.47 -8.31
C ILE A 108 -4.35 -1.64 -8.26
N ARG A 109 -4.43 -0.31 -8.30
CA ARG A 109 -3.24 0.55 -8.16
C ARG A 109 -2.56 0.39 -6.80
N LEU A 110 -3.32 0.20 -5.74
CA LEU A 110 -2.78 -0.01 -4.40
C LEU A 110 -1.92 -1.28 -4.37
N MET A 111 -2.40 -2.37 -4.96
CA MET A 111 -1.60 -3.58 -5.11
C MET A 111 -0.39 -3.39 -6.02
N VAL A 112 -0.53 -2.70 -7.15
CA VAL A 112 0.63 -2.36 -8.01
C VAL A 112 1.68 -1.60 -7.20
N LYS A 113 1.28 -0.55 -6.45
CA LYS A 113 2.19 0.21 -5.57
C LYS A 113 2.81 -0.66 -4.48
N LEU A 114 2.04 -1.58 -3.88
CA LEU A 114 2.53 -2.49 -2.83
C LEU A 114 3.73 -3.30 -3.32
N TYR A 115 3.59 -3.97 -4.46
CA TYR A 115 4.66 -4.79 -5.04
C TYR A 115 5.83 -3.96 -5.59
N LEU A 116 5.56 -2.76 -6.12
CA LEU A 116 6.62 -1.83 -6.49
C LEU A 116 7.42 -1.37 -5.28
N ARG A 117 6.76 -1.01 -4.17
CA ARG A 117 7.45 -0.60 -2.93
C ARG A 117 8.29 -1.74 -2.37
N ARG A 118 7.74 -2.95 -2.29
CA ARG A 118 8.46 -4.15 -1.87
C ARG A 118 9.73 -4.34 -2.71
N LYS A 119 9.60 -4.35 -4.04
CA LYS A 119 10.76 -4.51 -4.94
C LYS A 119 11.82 -3.43 -4.73
N LEU A 120 11.40 -2.16 -4.58
CA LEU A 120 12.33 -1.06 -4.33
C LEU A 120 13.01 -1.14 -2.97
N GLN A 121 12.38 -1.75 -1.97
CA GLN A 121 13.00 -2.07 -0.68
C GLN A 121 14.00 -3.23 -0.81
N ASP A 122 13.64 -4.31 -1.51
CA ASP A 122 14.52 -5.45 -1.79
C ASP A 122 15.79 -5.02 -2.57
N GLU A 123 15.62 -4.11 -3.54
CA GLU A 123 16.70 -3.49 -4.32
C GLU A 123 17.44 -2.36 -3.57
N LYS A 124 17.06 -2.07 -2.31
CA LYS A 124 17.67 -1.03 -1.44
C LYS A 124 17.58 0.40 -2.00
N VAL A 125 16.62 0.67 -2.89
CA VAL A 125 16.32 2.00 -3.44
C VAL A 125 15.50 2.84 -2.46
N ILE A 126 14.54 2.19 -1.78
CA ILE A 126 13.78 2.74 -0.65
C ILE A 126 14.30 2.05 0.61
N PRO A 127 14.63 2.80 1.68
CA PRO A 127 15.08 2.19 2.92
C PRO A 127 13.97 1.36 3.57
N ILE A 128 14.39 0.32 4.28
CA ILE A 128 13.54 -0.45 5.20
C ILE A 128 13.74 0.13 6.60
N THR A 129 12.66 0.25 7.38
CA THR A 129 12.73 0.49 8.82
C THR A 129 11.94 -0.56 9.58
N VAL A 130 12.09 -0.59 10.90
CA VAL A 130 11.32 -1.47 11.79
C VAL A 130 9.80 -1.32 11.59
N MET A 131 9.33 -0.10 11.31
CA MET A 131 7.91 0.24 11.12
C MET A 131 7.49 0.32 9.64
N ASP A 132 8.44 0.38 8.71
CA ASP A 132 8.20 0.54 7.27
C ASP A 132 8.91 -0.58 6.49
N ASN A 133 8.29 -1.77 6.47
CA ASN A 133 8.79 -2.92 5.74
C ASN A 133 7.66 -3.87 5.31
N TYR A 134 7.91 -4.61 4.24
CA TYR A 134 6.91 -5.53 3.68
C TYR A 134 6.50 -6.66 4.63
N ASN A 135 7.38 -7.13 5.53
CA ASN A 135 7.05 -8.23 6.45
C ASN A 135 5.88 -7.86 7.39
N LEU A 136 5.71 -6.58 7.72
CA LEU A 136 4.55 -6.10 8.47
C LEU A 136 3.25 -6.27 7.67
N VAL A 137 3.27 -5.95 6.37
CA VAL A 137 2.13 -6.16 5.45
C VAL A 137 1.85 -7.65 5.27
N GLU A 138 2.90 -8.45 5.08
CA GLU A 138 2.77 -9.90 4.98
C GLU A 138 2.07 -10.49 6.21
N SER A 139 2.41 -9.98 7.40
CA SER A 139 1.82 -10.40 8.66
C SER A 139 0.36 -10.01 8.86
N LEU A 140 -0.24 -9.14 8.03
CA LEU A 140 -1.64 -8.74 8.18
C LEU A 140 -2.58 -9.95 8.04
N VAL A 141 -3.68 -9.92 8.79
CA VAL A 141 -4.67 -11.00 8.78
C VAL A 141 -5.35 -11.05 7.42
N SER A 142 -5.24 -12.18 6.73
CA SER A 142 -6.03 -12.49 5.56
C SER A 142 -7.29 -13.24 5.99
N HIS A 143 -8.48 -12.74 5.67
CA HIS A 143 -9.74 -13.45 5.93
C HIS A 143 -10.12 -14.42 4.80
N MET A 144 -9.12 -15.07 4.19
CA MET A 144 -9.31 -15.96 3.02
C MET A 144 -10.29 -17.11 3.27
N THR A 145 -10.42 -17.58 4.50
CA THR A 145 -11.37 -18.64 4.88
C THR A 145 -12.82 -18.19 4.92
N ASP A 146 -13.05 -16.88 5.08
CA ASP A 146 -14.37 -16.29 5.28
C ASP A 146 -14.92 -15.68 3.97
N ILE A 147 -14.13 -15.75 2.89
CA ILE A 147 -14.43 -15.19 1.58
C ILE A 147 -15.27 -16.17 0.76
N ASP A 148 -16.37 -15.67 0.20
CA ASP A 148 -17.20 -16.45 -0.71
C ASP A 148 -16.54 -16.65 -2.09
N GLU A 149 -17.03 -17.63 -2.85
CA GLU A 149 -16.48 -17.99 -4.15
C GLU A 149 -16.50 -16.83 -5.17
N LYS A 150 -17.52 -15.96 -5.13
CA LYS A 150 -17.64 -14.83 -6.06
C LYS A 150 -16.56 -13.79 -5.79
N GLN A 151 -16.33 -13.50 -4.51
CA GLN A 151 -15.30 -12.57 -4.07
C GLN A 151 -13.89 -13.13 -4.33
N LEU A 152 -13.69 -14.44 -4.15
CA LEU A 152 -12.44 -15.11 -4.50
C LEU A 152 -12.12 -14.97 -6.00
N VAL A 153 -13.12 -15.20 -6.86
CA VAL A 153 -12.97 -15.02 -8.32
C VAL A 153 -12.65 -13.57 -8.66
N LEU A 154 -13.30 -12.60 -8.00
CA LEU A 154 -13.00 -11.18 -8.18
C LEU A 154 -11.54 -10.84 -7.83
N TYR A 155 -11.03 -11.32 -6.69
CA TYR A 155 -9.63 -11.10 -6.31
C TYR A 155 -8.65 -11.77 -7.26
N ALA A 156 -8.95 -12.97 -7.76
CA ALA A 156 -8.14 -13.62 -8.78
C ALA A 156 -8.10 -12.79 -10.09
N GLN A 157 -9.24 -12.23 -10.51
CA GLN A 157 -9.29 -11.35 -11.69
C GLN A 157 -8.49 -10.07 -11.49
N MET A 158 -8.64 -9.42 -10.33
CA MET A 158 -7.87 -8.21 -9.98
C MET A 158 -6.37 -8.51 -9.89
N ALA A 159 -5.99 -9.66 -9.34
CA ALA A 159 -4.60 -10.11 -9.25
C ALA A 159 -3.96 -10.32 -10.63
N ASN A 160 -4.72 -10.87 -11.58
CA ASN A 160 -4.28 -10.98 -12.97
C ASN A 160 -4.06 -9.61 -13.62
N LEU A 161 -4.93 -8.62 -13.35
CA LEU A 161 -4.72 -7.25 -13.84
C LEU A 161 -3.45 -6.63 -13.25
N VAL A 162 -3.17 -6.83 -11.96
CA VAL A 162 -1.92 -6.38 -11.32
C VAL A 162 -0.70 -7.03 -11.99
N SER A 163 -0.74 -8.34 -12.22
CA SER A 163 0.32 -9.09 -12.90
C SER A 163 0.55 -8.58 -14.34
N LEU A 164 -0.52 -8.30 -15.08
CA LEU A 164 -0.45 -7.74 -16.44
C LEU A 164 0.13 -6.32 -16.47
N ILE A 165 -0.09 -5.50 -15.43
CA ILE A 165 0.49 -4.16 -15.31
C ILE A 165 1.99 -4.25 -15.01
N LEU A 166 2.38 -5.13 -14.08
CA LEU A 166 3.76 -5.26 -13.62
C LEU A 166 4.66 -6.01 -14.62
N GLN A 167 4.12 -7.02 -15.31
CA GLN A 167 4.82 -7.84 -16.31
C GLN A 167 6.10 -8.50 -15.78
N TRP A 168 6.09 -8.93 -14.51
CA TRP A 168 7.24 -9.58 -13.88
C TRP A 168 7.14 -11.10 -13.99
N PRO A 169 8.21 -11.81 -14.43
CA PRO A 169 8.16 -13.26 -14.61
C PRO A 169 7.86 -14.05 -13.34
N GLU A 170 8.34 -13.56 -12.19
CA GLU A 170 8.28 -14.28 -10.90
C GLU A 170 7.08 -13.84 -10.03
N ILE A 171 6.14 -13.06 -10.56
CA ILE A 171 5.04 -12.54 -9.74
C ILE A 171 4.02 -13.62 -9.40
N ASN A 172 3.76 -13.80 -8.11
CA ASN A 172 2.81 -14.80 -7.63
C ASN A 172 1.38 -14.22 -7.59
N VAL A 173 0.54 -14.61 -8.55
CA VAL A 173 -0.87 -14.16 -8.63
C VAL A 173 -1.69 -14.57 -7.40
N LYS A 174 -1.39 -15.74 -6.81
CA LYS A 174 -2.08 -16.20 -5.59
C LYS A 174 -1.77 -15.30 -4.40
N GLU A 175 -0.50 -14.90 -4.26
CA GLU A 175 -0.06 -13.95 -3.24
C GLU A 175 -0.72 -12.58 -3.42
N ILE A 176 -0.86 -12.09 -4.67
CA ILE A 176 -1.61 -10.85 -4.94
C ILE A 176 -3.08 -10.98 -4.51
N ALA A 177 -3.73 -12.09 -4.83
CA ALA A 177 -5.11 -12.33 -4.44
C ALA A 177 -5.28 -12.40 -2.92
N GLU A 178 -4.34 -13.04 -2.21
CA GLU A 178 -4.32 -13.04 -0.75
C GLU A 178 -4.13 -11.62 -0.19
N ASN A 179 -3.23 -10.82 -0.75
CA ASN A 179 -3.04 -9.43 -0.33
C ASN A 179 -4.26 -8.54 -0.59
N PHE A 180 -5.11 -8.86 -1.57
CA PHE A 180 -6.41 -8.20 -1.72
C PHE A 180 -7.39 -8.51 -0.59
N SER A 181 -7.26 -9.65 0.09
CA SER A 181 -8.09 -10.01 1.26
C SER A 181 -7.65 -9.35 2.56
N LYS A 182 -6.46 -8.72 2.56
CA LYS A 182 -5.88 -8.01 3.72
C LYS A 182 -6.29 -6.52 3.76
N VAL A 183 -6.97 -6.02 2.72
CA VAL A 183 -7.31 -4.59 2.52
C VAL A 183 -8.82 -4.39 2.44
#